data_AF-A0A7V9VVX5-F1
#
_entry.id   AF-A0A7V9VVX5-F1
#
_cell.length_a   1.000
_cell.length_b   1.000
_cell.length_c   1.000
_cell.angle_alpha   90.00
_cell.angle_beta   90.00
_cell.angle_gamma   90.00
#
_symmetry.space_group_name_H-M   'P 1'
#
loop_
_entity.id
_entity.type
_entity.pdbx_description
1 polymer ?
#
loop_
_entity_poly.entity_id
_entity_poly.type
_entity_poly.pdbx_seq_one_letter_code
_entity_poly.pdbx_strand_id
1 'polypeptide(L)'
;MFDVLTVAAIADELNEAILDGRIQKLGLVNQTTIAAEVYARGRRRALIASASSDDPAIWLEERLPATDPGLITPFGLQLRKYVRGGFLIGIEQPVMERIVRLSIVKRLSPHKPERDDHPVEDDPDDDASMWAAGMNRVELIVEIMGRHSNLILVDSEGAVMESAKRVTTRMSRVRPILPKLPYIMPPVPDKLDPRRLTSAGVETLLAPAKPSAPLADVLVRGLRGVSPQIAREIVFQLSGQATTKVSAMTPDAATDLARHTRNLFEPLLTKTWQPTVYKQEDLPIGYAAISMTHLAAIAESRAVESISEAVAELRETGVEPGPRDHAQRRARIVAAVERERAKVSKRLHSLEEQLKRTANTEQLRTWGELIFGYMWQVQTGDAQLVVDGMTIPLDPAVSAKDNAQAYFEEYRKAQRAGSQLPKHIAEAETELAYFQQLRVQAEQAEGFAAIETLRQEFEEHSGGRQSVGERPGSRSKKQA
;
A
#
# COMPACT_ATOMS: atom_id res chain seq x y z
N MET A 1 -15.20 9.31 -0.05
CA MET A 1 -14.42 8.10 0.35
C MET A 1 -15.17 6.90 -0.20
N PHE A 2 -14.49 5.95 -0.85
CA PHE A 2 -15.14 4.76 -1.43
C PHE A 2 -15.29 3.66 -0.34
N ASP A 3 -16.39 3.71 0.41
CA ASP A 3 -16.68 2.79 1.52
C ASP A 3 -17.64 1.65 1.13
N VAL A 4 -17.96 0.78 2.09
CA VAL A 4 -18.77 -0.43 1.84
C VAL A 4 -20.17 -0.10 1.30
N LEU A 5 -20.80 0.98 1.77
CA LEU A 5 -22.11 1.40 1.28
C LEU A 5 -22.00 1.97 -0.13
N THR A 6 -20.93 2.73 -0.42
CA THR A 6 -20.62 3.19 -1.77
C THR A 6 -20.40 2.02 -2.74
N VAL A 7 -19.67 0.99 -2.31
CA VAL A 7 -19.43 -0.23 -3.11
C VAL A 7 -20.72 -1.02 -3.35
N ALA A 8 -21.62 -1.06 -2.39
CA ALA A 8 -22.92 -1.71 -2.56
C ALA A 8 -23.80 -0.95 -3.55
N ALA A 9 -23.91 0.36 -3.37
CA ALA A 9 -24.67 1.23 -4.27
C ALA A 9 -24.16 1.16 -5.70
N ILE A 10 -22.84 1.15 -5.90
CA ILE A 10 -22.29 1.03 -7.25
C ILE A 10 -22.54 -0.38 -7.81
N ALA A 11 -22.43 -1.44 -7.01
CA ALA A 11 -22.74 -2.79 -7.50
C ALA A 11 -24.20 -2.93 -7.94
N ASP A 12 -25.15 -2.37 -7.18
CA ASP A 12 -26.56 -2.32 -7.58
C ASP A 12 -26.76 -1.47 -8.84
N GLU A 13 -26.16 -0.28 -8.92
CA GLU A 13 -26.22 0.59 -10.11
C GLU A 13 -25.66 -0.13 -11.35
N LEU A 14 -24.53 -0.82 -11.23
CA LEU A 14 -23.94 -1.59 -12.32
C LEU A 14 -24.84 -2.76 -12.75
N ASN A 15 -25.49 -3.44 -11.80
CA ASN A 15 -26.47 -4.50 -12.13
C ASN A 15 -27.65 -3.94 -12.94
N GLU A 16 -28.14 -2.76 -12.57
CA GLU A 16 -29.23 -2.10 -13.29
C GLU A 16 -28.80 -1.55 -14.66
N ALA A 17 -27.57 -1.05 -14.78
CA ALA A 17 -27.13 -0.37 -15.98
C ALA A 17 -26.51 -1.29 -17.03
N ILE A 18 -25.69 -2.27 -16.62
CA ILE A 18 -24.77 -2.98 -17.53
C ILE A 18 -24.75 -4.52 -17.40
N LEU A 19 -25.52 -5.12 -16.49
CA LEU A 19 -25.70 -6.58 -16.46
C LEU A 19 -26.28 -7.09 -17.79
N ASP A 20 -25.86 -8.29 -18.20
CA ASP A 20 -26.11 -8.91 -19.51
C ASP A 20 -25.53 -8.11 -20.70
N GLY A 21 -24.75 -7.08 -20.40
CA GLY A 21 -24.11 -6.22 -21.38
C GLY A 21 -22.90 -6.86 -22.05
N ARG A 22 -22.67 -6.50 -23.31
CA ARG A 22 -21.47 -6.90 -24.06
C ARG A 22 -20.38 -5.85 -23.91
N ILE A 23 -19.17 -6.28 -23.52
CA ILE A 23 -17.99 -5.43 -23.42
C ILE A 23 -17.42 -5.20 -24.84
N GLN A 24 -17.79 -4.12 -25.50
CA GLN A 24 -17.44 -3.83 -26.89
C GLN A 24 -15.98 -3.37 -27.03
N LYS A 25 -15.55 -2.47 -26.16
CA LYS A 25 -14.17 -1.96 -26.11
C LYS A 25 -13.59 -2.16 -24.71
N LEU A 26 -12.28 -2.33 -24.65
CA LEU A 26 -11.54 -2.41 -23.40
C LEU A 26 -10.10 -1.95 -23.62
N GLY A 27 -9.61 -1.09 -22.74
CA GLY A 27 -8.22 -0.64 -22.73
C GLY A 27 -7.76 -0.17 -21.36
N LEU A 28 -6.47 0.12 -21.26
CA LEU A 28 -5.87 0.70 -20.07
C LEU A 28 -5.83 2.22 -20.23
N VAL A 29 -6.31 2.95 -19.23
CA VAL A 29 -6.09 4.40 -19.14
C VAL A 29 -4.68 4.67 -18.60
N ASN A 30 -4.24 3.85 -17.64
CA ASN A 30 -2.89 3.79 -17.11
C ASN A 30 -2.63 2.37 -16.54
N GLN A 31 -1.48 2.15 -15.90
CA GLN A 31 -1.07 0.82 -15.42
C GLN A 31 -2.06 0.17 -14.43
N THR A 32 -2.84 0.97 -13.71
CA THR A 32 -3.76 0.50 -12.65
C THR A 32 -5.21 0.84 -12.92
N THR A 33 -5.55 1.33 -14.13
CA THR A 33 -6.89 1.80 -14.46
C THR A 33 -7.33 1.25 -15.80
N ILE A 34 -8.48 0.59 -15.83
CA ILE A 34 -9.11 0.11 -17.06
C ILE A 34 -10.31 0.97 -17.39
N ALA A 35 -10.61 1.07 -18.68
CA ALA A 35 -11.87 1.59 -19.18
C ALA A 35 -12.45 0.59 -20.19
N ALA A 36 -13.75 0.32 -20.05
CA ALA A 36 -14.47 -0.62 -20.89
C ALA A 36 -15.79 -0.01 -21.38
N GLU A 37 -16.06 -0.09 -22.67
CA GLU A 37 -17.36 0.31 -23.24
C GLU A 37 -18.28 -0.91 -23.18
N VAL A 38 -19.37 -0.80 -22.43
CA VAL A 38 -20.36 -1.86 -22.26
C VAL A 38 -21.66 -1.44 -22.94
N TYR A 39 -22.15 -2.29 -23.84
CA TYR A 39 -23.45 -2.13 -24.48
C TYR A 39 -24.47 -3.04 -23.80
N ALA A 40 -25.45 -2.44 -23.13
CA ALA A 40 -26.53 -3.14 -22.45
C ALA A 40 -27.83 -2.35 -22.65
N ARG A 41 -28.96 -3.03 -22.77
CA ARG A 41 -30.30 -2.39 -22.78
C ARG A 41 -30.44 -1.22 -23.77
N GLY A 42 -29.81 -1.34 -24.95
CA GLY A 42 -29.86 -0.32 -26.00
C GLY A 42 -28.97 0.91 -25.77
N ARG A 43 -28.17 0.95 -24.68
CA ARG A 43 -27.30 2.07 -24.33
C ARG A 43 -25.84 1.61 -24.22
N ARG A 44 -24.91 2.50 -24.58
CA ARG A 44 -23.48 2.34 -24.30
C ARG A 44 -23.16 3.13 -23.04
N ARG A 45 -22.45 2.50 -22.10
CA ARG A 45 -21.89 3.13 -20.91
C ARG A 45 -20.43 2.76 -20.81
N ALA A 46 -19.60 3.68 -20.34
CA ALA A 46 -18.21 3.39 -20.04
C ALA A 46 -18.09 2.96 -18.59
N LEU A 47 -17.56 1.78 -18.34
CA LEU A 47 -17.17 1.30 -17.02
C LEU A 47 -15.69 1.64 -16.80
N ILE A 48 -15.41 2.41 -15.76
CA ILE A 48 -14.04 2.73 -15.35
C ILE A 48 -13.79 2.01 -14.03
N ALA A 49 -12.66 1.29 -13.93
CA ALA A 49 -12.20 0.71 -12.68
C ALA A 49 -10.73 1.08 -12.46
N SER A 50 -10.48 1.78 -11.36
CA SER A 50 -9.17 2.26 -10.93
C SER A 50 -8.75 1.52 -9.66
N ALA A 51 -7.57 0.91 -9.72
CA ALA A 51 -6.84 0.44 -8.56
C ALA A 51 -5.71 1.41 -8.19
N SER A 52 -5.81 2.70 -8.54
CA SER A 52 -4.85 3.71 -8.07
C SER A 52 -4.75 3.68 -6.54
N SER A 53 -3.57 3.94 -5.99
CA SER A 53 -3.37 3.98 -4.54
C SER A 53 -4.13 5.12 -3.87
N ASP A 54 -4.38 6.18 -4.64
CA ASP A 54 -4.84 7.47 -4.13
C ASP A 54 -6.33 7.66 -4.31
N ASP A 55 -6.85 7.11 -5.41
CA ASP A 55 -8.25 7.29 -5.76
C ASP A 55 -8.85 6.03 -6.41
N PRO A 56 -8.82 4.89 -5.69
CA PRO A 56 -9.42 3.66 -6.18
C PRO A 56 -10.94 3.77 -6.21
N ALA A 57 -11.54 3.36 -7.32
CA ALA A 57 -12.98 3.36 -7.51
C ALA A 57 -13.38 2.50 -8.70
N ILE A 58 -14.68 2.28 -8.80
CA ILE A 58 -15.37 1.78 -9.98
C ILE A 58 -16.59 2.66 -10.20
N TRP A 59 -16.86 3.09 -11.42
CA TRP A 59 -18.02 3.92 -11.75
C TRP A 59 -18.38 3.86 -13.23
N LEU A 60 -19.55 4.39 -13.58
CA LEU A 60 -20.01 4.56 -14.95
C LEU A 60 -19.88 6.00 -15.43
N GLU A 61 -19.46 6.14 -16.68
CA GLU A 61 -19.47 7.39 -17.44
C GLU A 61 -20.35 7.24 -18.69
N GLU A 62 -20.76 8.35 -19.27
CA GLU A 62 -21.46 8.35 -20.56
C GLU A 62 -20.54 7.99 -21.73
N ARG A 63 -19.28 8.42 -21.66
CA ARG A 63 -18.31 8.31 -22.75
C ARG A 63 -17.07 7.56 -22.30
N LEU A 64 -16.55 6.73 -23.19
CA LEU A 64 -15.29 6.02 -22.95
C LEU A 64 -14.14 7.04 -22.92
N PRO A 65 -13.36 7.12 -21.83
CA PRO A 65 -12.18 7.98 -21.80
C PRO A 65 -11.10 7.46 -22.76
N ALA A 66 -10.13 8.32 -23.06
CA ALA A 66 -8.96 7.92 -23.85
C ALA A 66 -8.19 6.81 -23.12
N THR A 67 -7.90 5.73 -23.83
CA THR A 67 -7.02 4.64 -23.37
C THR A 67 -5.68 4.76 -24.06
N ASP A 68 -4.59 4.42 -23.37
CA ASP A 68 -3.25 4.38 -23.95
C ASP A 68 -3.06 3.09 -24.78
N PRO A 69 -3.00 3.16 -26.12
CA PRO A 69 -2.81 1.98 -26.97
C PRO A 69 -1.38 1.42 -26.87
N GLY A 70 -0.40 2.27 -26.54
CA GLY A 70 1.01 1.93 -26.38
C GLY A 70 1.33 1.25 -25.05
N LEU A 71 0.46 1.43 -24.05
CA LEU A 71 0.56 0.74 -22.77
C LEU A 71 0.16 -0.74 -22.90
N ILE A 72 1.17 -1.58 -23.17
CA ILE A 72 1.01 -3.03 -23.24
C ILE A 72 1.52 -3.65 -21.93
N THR A 73 0.62 -4.25 -21.16
CA THR A 73 0.96 -5.00 -19.94
C THR A 73 0.44 -6.43 -20.04
N PRO A 74 1.03 -7.41 -19.31
CA PRO A 74 0.47 -8.75 -19.23
C PRO A 74 -1.01 -8.76 -18.85
N PHE A 75 -1.40 -7.90 -17.90
CA PHE A 75 -2.79 -7.75 -17.46
C PHE A 75 -3.68 -7.26 -18.60
N GLY A 76 -3.28 -6.19 -19.29
CA GLY A 76 -4.03 -5.66 -20.44
C GLY A 76 -4.18 -6.69 -21.57
N LEU A 77 -3.15 -7.50 -21.82
CA LEU A 77 -3.21 -8.58 -22.81
C LEU A 77 -4.23 -9.66 -22.42
N GLN A 78 -4.27 -10.07 -21.15
CA GLN A 78 -5.27 -11.03 -20.67
C GLN A 78 -6.69 -10.46 -20.75
N LEU A 79 -6.90 -9.19 -20.37
CA LEU A 79 -8.21 -8.55 -20.52
C LEU A 79 -8.66 -8.48 -21.99
N ARG A 80 -7.76 -8.14 -22.92
CA ARG A 80 -8.08 -8.15 -24.37
C ARG A 80 -8.46 -9.55 -24.86
N LYS A 81 -7.77 -10.59 -24.38
CA LYS A 81 -8.03 -11.98 -24.78
C LYS A 81 -9.31 -12.53 -24.17
N TYR A 82 -9.55 -12.36 -22.87
CA TYR A 82 -10.63 -13.06 -22.15
C TYR A 82 -11.85 -12.17 -21.85
N VAL A 83 -11.69 -10.86 -21.74
CA VAL A 83 -12.77 -9.94 -21.32
C VAL A 83 -13.37 -9.16 -22.49
N ARG A 84 -12.54 -8.56 -23.36
CA ARG A 84 -13.03 -7.79 -24.51
C ARG A 84 -13.88 -8.67 -25.44
N GLY A 85 -15.09 -8.22 -25.74
CA GLY A 85 -16.07 -8.94 -26.56
C GLY A 85 -16.94 -9.93 -25.80
N GLY A 86 -16.66 -10.17 -24.51
CA GLY A 86 -17.46 -11.02 -23.62
C GLY A 86 -18.71 -10.32 -23.09
N PHE A 87 -19.55 -11.09 -22.39
CA PHE A 87 -20.79 -10.64 -21.75
C PHE A 87 -20.66 -10.67 -20.23
N LEU A 88 -21.14 -9.62 -19.56
CA LEU A 88 -21.26 -9.57 -18.11
C LEU A 88 -22.47 -10.40 -17.68
N ILE A 89 -22.24 -11.49 -16.94
CA ILE A 89 -23.30 -12.41 -16.48
C ILE A 89 -23.52 -12.37 -14.97
N GLY A 90 -22.73 -11.58 -14.25
CA GLY A 90 -22.90 -11.38 -12.82
C GLY A 90 -22.07 -10.20 -12.33
N ILE A 91 -22.65 -9.41 -11.44
CA ILE A 91 -21.99 -8.30 -10.75
C ILE A 91 -22.34 -8.41 -9.28
N GLU A 92 -21.35 -8.66 -8.44
CA GLU A 92 -21.59 -8.87 -7.00
C GLU A 92 -20.59 -8.09 -6.14
N GLN A 93 -21.08 -7.65 -4.98
CA GLN A 93 -20.24 -7.23 -3.87
C GLN A 93 -20.21 -8.37 -2.84
N PRO A 94 -19.04 -8.95 -2.53
CA PRO A 94 -18.91 -9.83 -1.37
C PRO A 94 -19.34 -9.10 -0.10
N VAL A 95 -20.13 -9.77 0.75
CA VAL A 95 -20.84 -9.15 1.87
C VAL A 95 -19.92 -8.30 2.74
N MET A 96 -20.24 -7.01 2.85
CA MET A 96 -19.52 -6.03 3.66
C MET A 96 -18.05 -5.79 3.28
N GLU A 97 -17.64 -6.21 2.08
CA GLU A 97 -16.30 -5.99 1.55
C GLU A 97 -16.28 -4.84 0.54
N ARG A 98 -15.13 -4.19 0.42
CA ARG A 98 -14.89 -3.17 -0.61
C ARG A 98 -14.35 -3.80 -1.88
N ILE A 99 -15.11 -4.75 -2.40
CA ILE A 99 -14.77 -5.54 -3.58
C ILE A 99 -15.98 -5.56 -4.50
N VAL A 100 -15.76 -5.40 -5.80
CA VAL A 100 -16.76 -5.71 -6.84
C VAL A 100 -16.21 -6.83 -7.70
N ARG A 101 -17.01 -7.86 -7.96
CA ARG A 101 -16.69 -8.96 -8.87
C ARG A 101 -17.55 -8.88 -10.10
N LEU A 102 -16.92 -8.93 -11.26
CA LEU A 102 -17.56 -8.94 -12.56
C LEU A 102 -17.35 -10.32 -13.17
N SER A 103 -18.38 -11.16 -13.14
CA SER A 103 -18.42 -12.46 -13.80
C SER A 103 -18.66 -12.26 -15.29
N ILE A 104 -17.74 -12.74 -16.13
CA ILE A 104 -17.72 -12.50 -17.57
C ILE A 104 -17.62 -13.83 -18.32
N VAL A 105 -18.43 -13.97 -19.37
CA VAL A 105 -18.38 -15.12 -20.29
C VAL A 105 -17.99 -14.68 -21.70
N LYS A 106 -17.10 -15.44 -22.34
CA LYS A 106 -16.67 -15.18 -23.71
C LYS A 106 -16.44 -16.49 -24.46
N ARG A 107 -16.95 -16.57 -25.69
CA ARG A 107 -16.53 -17.62 -26.63
C ARG A 107 -15.17 -17.24 -27.21
N LEU A 108 -14.16 -18.08 -26.99
CA LEU A 108 -12.87 -17.95 -27.66
C LEU A 108 -12.93 -18.78 -28.94
N SER A 109 -12.48 -18.23 -30.07
CA SER A 109 -12.27 -19.04 -31.26
C SER A 109 -11.20 -20.09 -30.96
N PRO A 110 -11.37 -21.35 -31.40
CA PRO A 110 -10.26 -22.29 -31.42
C PRO A 110 -9.12 -21.66 -32.23
N HIS A 111 -7.90 -21.80 -31.72
CA HIS A 111 -6.71 -21.37 -32.45
C HIS A 111 -6.71 -22.11 -33.80
N LYS A 112 -6.76 -21.39 -34.92
CA LYS A 112 -6.44 -22.00 -36.22
C LYS A 112 -4.97 -22.42 -36.10
N PRO A 113 -4.62 -23.71 -36.26
CA PRO A 113 -3.21 -24.08 -36.37
C PRO A 113 -2.58 -23.26 -37.49
N GLU A 114 -1.31 -22.91 -37.34
CA GLU A 114 -0.53 -22.29 -38.40
C GLU A 114 -0.72 -23.11 -39.69
N ARG A 115 -1.01 -22.42 -40.80
CA ARG A 115 -1.23 -23.04 -42.10
C ARG A 115 0.04 -23.82 -42.48
N ASP A 116 0.01 -25.14 -42.34
CA ASP A 116 0.82 -25.99 -43.19
C ASP A 116 0.26 -25.88 -44.61
N ASP A 117 1.13 -25.61 -45.58
CA ASP A 117 0.86 -25.35 -47.01
C ASP A 117 0.36 -26.61 -47.77
N HIS A 118 -0.50 -27.40 -47.15
CA HIS A 118 -1.20 -28.50 -47.80
C HIS A 118 -2.60 -28.04 -48.22
N PRO A 119 -3.02 -28.28 -49.47
CA PRO A 119 -4.36 -27.94 -49.92
C PRO A 119 -5.35 -28.77 -49.09
N VAL A 120 -6.08 -28.09 -48.21
CA VAL A 120 -7.20 -28.69 -47.47
C VAL A 120 -8.30 -28.93 -48.49
N GLU A 121 -8.62 -30.20 -48.75
CA GLU A 121 -9.85 -30.57 -49.44
C GLU A 121 -11.03 -30.02 -48.62
N ASP A 122 -11.94 -29.30 -49.28
CA ASP A 122 -13.18 -28.79 -48.67
C ASP A 122 -13.97 -29.98 -48.10
N ASP A 123 -13.79 -30.28 -46.82
CA ASP A 123 -14.64 -31.20 -46.06
C ASP A 123 -15.83 -30.40 -45.51
N PRO A 124 -17.05 -30.59 -46.05
CA PRO A 124 -18.24 -29.85 -45.63
C PRO A 124 -18.75 -30.25 -44.23
N ASP A 125 -18.14 -31.22 -43.56
CA ASP A 125 -18.52 -31.66 -42.20
C ASP A 125 -17.68 -31.01 -41.06
N ASP A 126 -16.74 -30.11 -41.37
CA ASP A 126 -15.93 -29.38 -40.36
C ASP A 126 -16.71 -28.27 -39.60
N ASP A 127 -18.01 -28.10 -39.90
CA ASP A 127 -18.90 -27.21 -39.15
C ASP A 127 -19.26 -27.77 -37.76
N ALA A 128 -19.17 -29.08 -37.54
CA ALA A 128 -19.48 -29.72 -36.25
C ALA A 128 -18.36 -29.54 -35.21
N SER A 129 -17.10 -29.40 -35.63
CA SER A 129 -15.95 -29.17 -34.74
C SER A 129 -15.92 -27.72 -34.18
N MET A 130 -16.55 -26.77 -34.89
CA MET A 130 -16.71 -25.38 -34.46
C MET A 130 -17.66 -25.19 -33.27
N TRP A 131 -18.58 -26.14 -33.02
CA TRP A 131 -19.61 -26.02 -31.98
C TRP A 131 -19.12 -26.51 -30.61
N ALA A 132 -17.96 -27.18 -30.56
CA ALA A 132 -17.32 -27.65 -29.33
C ALA A 132 -16.52 -26.55 -28.59
N ALA A 133 -16.43 -25.33 -29.14
CA ALA A 133 -15.72 -24.21 -28.51
C ALA A 133 -16.48 -23.72 -27.26
N GLY A 134 -16.15 -24.33 -26.11
CA GLY A 134 -16.72 -24.02 -24.80
C GLY A 134 -16.63 -22.53 -24.44
N MET A 135 -17.68 -22.03 -23.81
CA MET A 135 -17.68 -20.68 -23.23
C MET A 135 -16.61 -20.60 -22.13
N ASN A 136 -15.71 -19.62 -22.24
CA ASN A 136 -14.73 -19.33 -21.21
C ASN A 136 -15.35 -18.38 -20.19
N ARG A 137 -15.29 -18.75 -18.91
CA ARG A 137 -15.74 -17.92 -17.79
C ARG A 137 -14.55 -17.39 -17.02
N VAL A 138 -14.57 -16.09 -16.74
CA VAL A 138 -13.55 -15.41 -15.94
C VAL A 138 -14.23 -14.44 -14.99
N GLU A 139 -13.54 -14.07 -13.92
CA GLU A 139 -13.96 -13.03 -12.99
C GLU A 139 -12.93 -11.90 -12.98
N LEU A 140 -13.40 -10.68 -13.21
CA LEU A 140 -12.61 -9.47 -12.94
C LEU A 140 -12.97 -8.95 -11.56
N ILE A 141 -12.02 -9.05 -10.63
CA ILE A 141 -12.15 -8.62 -9.24
C ILE A 141 -11.53 -7.24 -9.09
N VAL A 142 -12.31 -6.30 -8.57
CA VAL A 142 -11.92 -4.91 -8.30
C VAL A 142 -11.88 -4.73 -6.80
N GLU A 143 -10.68 -4.67 -6.23
CA GLU A 143 -10.45 -4.43 -4.80
C GLU A 143 -10.19 -2.95 -4.54
N ILE A 144 -11.00 -2.33 -3.67
CA ILE A 144 -10.97 -0.88 -3.40
C ILE A 144 -10.53 -0.67 -1.94
N MET A 145 -9.21 -0.74 -1.72
CA MET A 145 -8.59 -0.74 -0.39
C MET A 145 -7.49 0.33 -0.24
N GLY A 146 -7.62 1.47 -0.92
CA GLY A 146 -6.58 2.52 -0.94
C GLY A 146 -5.30 2.03 -1.63
N ARG A 147 -4.16 2.16 -0.97
CA ARG A 147 -2.86 1.64 -1.49
C ARG A 147 -2.84 0.15 -1.81
N HIS A 148 -3.73 -0.64 -1.19
CA HIS A 148 -3.84 -2.09 -1.42
C HIS A 148 -4.85 -2.44 -2.51
N SER A 149 -5.44 -1.45 -3.18
CA SER A 149 -6.38 -1.67 -4.28
C SER A 149 -5.73 -2.38 -5.44
N ASN A 150 -6.50 -3.23 -6.12
CA ASN A 150 -6.02 -4.05 -7.22
C ASN A 150 -7.14 -4.38 -8.21
N LEU A 151 -6.74 -4.68 -9.45
CA LEU A 151 -7.59 -5.30 -10.46
C LEU A 151 -7.01 -6.68 -10.74
N ILE A 152 -7.82 -7.73 -10.57
CA ILE A 152 -7.34 -9.11 -10.61
C ILE A 152 -8.26 -9.90 -11.53
N LEU A 153 -7.69 -10.51 -12.56
CA LEU A 153 -8.43 -11.42 -13.44
C LEU A 153 -8.22 -12.85 -12.95
N VAL A 154 -9.31 -13.57 -12.77
CA VAL A 154 -9.37 -14.92 -12.23
C VAL A 154 -10.11 -15.83 -13.22
N ASP A 155 -9.65 -17.06 -13.38
CA ASP A 155 -10.30 -18.05 -14.24
C ASP A 155 -11.48 -18.76 -13.55
N SER A 156 -12.13 -19.68 -14.26
CA SER A 156 -13.26 -20.45 -13.75
C SER A 156 -12.94 -21.38 -12.58
N GLU A 157 -11.66 -21.70 -12.36
CA GLU A 157 -11.20 -22.54 -11.25
C GLU A 157 -10.80 -21.71 -10.02
N GLY A 158 -10.90 -20.38 -10.12
CA GLY A 158 -10.52 -19.47 -9.04
C GLY A 158 -9.02 -19.17 -9.01
N ALA A 159 -8.25 -19.53 -10.04
CA ALA A 159 -6.83 -19.19 -10.13
C ALA A 159 -6.62 -17.82 -10.77
N VAL A 160 -5.68 -17.05 -10.24
CA VAL A 160 -5.29 -15.75 -10.76
C VAL A 160 -4.67 -15.96 -12.15
N MET A 161 -5.26 -15.33 -13.16
CA MET A 161 -4.69 -15.27 -14.50
C MET A 161 -3.63 -14.18 -14.58
N GLU A 162 -3.95 -12.99 -14.07
CA GLU A 162 -3.05 -11.83 -13.96
C GLU A 162 -3.67 -10.74 -13.07
N SER A 163 -2.86 -9.77 -12.63
CA SER A 163 -3.34 -8.58 -11.92
C SER A 163 -2.66 -7.29 -12.40
N ALA A 164 -3.32 -6.14 -12.17
CA ALA A 164 -2.74 -4.83 -12.41
C ALA A 164 -1.55 -4.56 -11.48
N LYS A 165 -1.63 -5.02 -10.22
CA LYS A 165 -0.52 -5.01 -9.26
C LYS A 165 -0.20 -6.42 -8.80
N ARG A 166 0.98 -6.94 -9.14
CA ARG A 166 1.45 -8.24 -8.65
C ARG A 166 1.91 -8.12 -7.19
N VAL A 167 1.43 -9.02 -6.33
CA VAL A 167 1.83 -9.07 -4.93
C VAL A 167 2.67 -10.33 -4.72
N THR A 168 3.98 -10.16 -4.58
CA THR A 168 4.89 -11.29 -4.39
C THR A 168 4.81 -11.86 -2.98
N THR A 169 5.28 -13.10 -2.80
CA THR A 169 5.40 -13.74 -1.48
C THR A 169 6.33 -12.98 -0.52
N ARG A 170 7.25 -12.15 -1.05
CA ARG A 170 8.09 -11.25 -0.24
C ARG A 170 7.29 -10.06 0.30
N MET A 171 6.35 -9.52 -0.49
CA MET A 171 5.50 -8.40 -0.08
C MET A 171 4.38 -8.83 0.88
N SER A 172 3.79 -10.00 0.61
CA SER A 172 2.74 -10.58 1.46
C SER A 172 2.87 -12.10 1.45
N ARG A 173 3.26 -12.66 2.59
CA ARG A 173 3.24 -14.11 2.81
C ARG A 173 1.84 -14.66 3.01
N VAL A 174 0.95 -13.82 3.54
CA VAL A 174 -0.43 -14.18 3.87
C VAL A 174 -1.27 -14.34 2.60
N ARG A 175 -1.04 -13.48 1.62
CA ARG A 175 -1.88 -13.37 0.42
C ARG A 175 -1.07 -12.89 -0.79
N PRO A 176 -0.29 -13.76 -1.43
CA PRO A 176 0.34 -13.45 -2.71
C PRO A 176 -0.72 -13.39 -3.82
N ILE A 177 -0.52 -12.50 -4.79
CA ILE A 177 -1.36 -12.34 -5.98
C ILE A 177 -0.44 -12.45 -7.19
N LEU A 178 -0.33 -13.66 -7.72
CA LEU A 178 0.54 -14.02 -8.84
C LEU A 178 -0.20 -15.01 -9.77
N PRO A 179 0.12 -15.03 -11.06
CA PRO A 179 -0.46 -15.98 -12.00
C PRO A 179 -0.37 -17.44 -11.53
N LYS A 180 -1.43 -18.21 -11.80
CA LYS A 180 -1.61 -19.64 -11.44
C LYS A 180 -1.78 -19.94 -9.95
N LEU A 181 -1.73 -18.93 -9.08
CA LEU A 181 -2.08 -19.11 -7.66
C LEU A 181 -3.58 -18.93 -7.46
N PRO A 182 -4.20 -19.63 -6.49
CA PRO A 182 -5.61 -19.40 -6.16
C PRO A 182 -5.82 -17.97 -5.67
N TYR A 183 -6.89 -17.32 -6.13
CA TYR A 183 -7.34 -16.07 -5.55
C TYR A 183 -7.94 -16.33 -4.16
N ILE A 184 -7.43 -15.63 -3.17
CA ILE A 184 -7.96 -15.63 -1.80
C ILE A 184 -8.48 -14.22 -1.53
N MET A 185 -9.61 -14.06 -0.85
CA MET A 185 -10.06 -12.72 -0.44
C MET A 185 -9.14 -12.12 0.64
N PRO A 186 -9.16 -10.79 0.83
CA PRO A 186 -8.56 -10.18 2.02
C PRO A 186 -9.09 -10.83 3.30
N PRO A 187 -8.25 -10.99 4.34
CA PRO A 187 -8.69 -11.58 5.60
C PRO A 187 -9.78 -10.71 6.22
N VAL A 188 -10.90 -11.34 6.59
CA VAL A 188 -12.03 -10.66 7.24
C VAL A 188 -11.59 -10.24 8.65
N PRO A 189 -11.65 -8.94 9.00
CA PRO A 189 -11.32 -8.50 10.35
C PRO A 189 -12.26 -9.10 11.39
N ASP A 190 -11.71 -9.47 12.55
CA ASP A 190 -12.49 -9.86 13.73
C ASP A 190 -13.16 -8.62 14.36
N LYS A 191 -14.30 -8.23 13.79
CA LYS A 191 -15.08 -7.05 14.15
C LYS A 191 -16.57 -7.37 14.13
N LEU A 192 -17.35 -6.64 14.92
CA LEU A 192 -18.80 -6.82 14.97
C LEU A 192 -19.46 -6.38 13.65
N ASP A 193 -20.53 -7.07 13.27
CA ASP A 193 -21.34 -6.72 12.10
C ASP A 193 -22.31 -5.57 12.47
N PRO A 194 -22.21 -4.39 11.84
CA PRO A 194 -23.06 -3.24 12.18
C PRO A 194 -24.55 -3.52 11.95
N ARG A 195 -24.90 -4.42 11.02
CA ARG A 195 -26.30 -4.77 10.69
C ARG A 195 -26.99 -5.54 11.80
N ARG A 196 -26.21 -6.14 12.70
CA ARG A 196 -26.69 -6.97 13.82
C ARG A 196 -26.31 -6.41 15.18
N LEU A 197 -25.83 -5.15 15.22
CA LEU A 197 -25.36 -4.53 16.44
C LEU A 197 -26.53 -4.37 17.43
N THR A 198 -26.34 -4.83 18.67
CA THR A 198 -27.30 -4.71 19.78
C THR A 198 -26.80 -3.70 20.82
N SER A 199 -27.62 -3.32 21.79
CA SER A 199 -27.19 -2.49 22.92
C SER A 199 -26.03 -3.12 23.69
N ALA A 200 -26.13 -4.42 24.02
CA ALA A 200 -25.05 -5.17 24.65
C ALA A 200 -23.77 -5.22 23.78
N GLY A 201 -23.92 -5.28 22.45
CA GLY A 201 -22.81 -5.19 21.51
C GLY A 201 -22.12 -3.81 21.55
N VAL A 202 -22.90 -2.73 21.68
CA VAL A 202 -22.38 -1.38 21.90
C VAL A 202 -21.61 -1.29 23.21
N GLU A 203 -22.18 -1.79 24.31
CA GLU A 203 -21.51 -1.80 25.62
C GLU A 203 -20.16 -2.53 25.54
N THR A 204 -20.13 -3.69 24.88
CA THR A 204 -18.90 -4.47 24.64
C THR A 204 -17.86 -3.67 23.84
N LEU A 205 -18.31 -2.92 22.82
CA LEU A 205 -17.45 -2.10 21.97
C LEU A 205 -16.88 -0.88 22.71
N LEU A 206 -17.62 -0.32 23.67
CA LEU A 206 -17.23 0.85 24.45
C LEU A 206 -16.41 0.51 25.69
N ALA A 207 -16.59 -0.68 26.27
CA ALA A 207 -15.89 -1.12 27.49
C ALA A 207 -14.35 -0.92 27.47
N PRO A 208 -13.62 -1.23 26.38
CA PRO A 208 -12.17 -0.99 26.34
C PRO A 208 -11.78 0.46 25.98
N ALA A 209 -12.73 1.34 25.67
CA ALA A 209 -12.45 2.68 25.19
C ALA A 209 -12.20 3.67 26.36
N LYS A 210 -11.26 4.60 26.16
CA LYS A 210 -11.06 5.70 27.11
C LYS A 210 -12.25 6.66 27.07
N PRO A 211 -12.73 7.20 28.21
CA PRO A 211 -13.84 8.17 28.21
C PRO A 211 -13.59 9.39 27.32
N SER A 212 -12.34 9.84 27.19
CA SER A 212 -11.97 10.98 26.35
C SER A 212 -11.86 10.68 24.85
N ALA A 213 -11.95 9.41 24.44
CA ALA A 213 -11.81 9.03 23.04
C ALA A 213 -13.00 9.51 22.19
N PRO A 214 -12.78 9.94 20.93
CA PRO A 214 -13.86 10.22 19.99
C PRO A 214 -14.67 8.95 19.73
N LEU A 215 -15.99 9.02 19.84
CA LEU A 215 -16.89 7.87 19.66
C LEU A 215 -16.78 7.29 18.25
N ALA A 216 -16.66 8.15 17.24
CA ALA A 216 -16.50 7.73 15.85
C ALA A 216 -15.27 6.83 15.63
N ASP A 217 -14.15 7.11 16.31
CA ASP A 217 -12.93 6.29 16.22
C ASP A 217 -13.13 4.90 16.82
N VAL A 218 -13.92 4.79 17.90
CA VAL A 218 -14.25 3.50 18.52
C VAL A 218 -15.11 2.67 17.56
N LEU A 219 -16.10 3.28 16.90
CA LEU A 219 -16.94 2.62 15.90
C LEU A 219 -16.13 2.10 14.71
N VAL A 220 -15.22 2.91 14.15
CA VAL A 220 -14.34 2.48 13.04
C VAL A 220 -13.46 1.28 13.44
N ARG A 221 -13.00 1.26 14.69
CA ARG A 221 -12.16 0.15 15.19
C ARG A 221 -12.95 -1.11 15.47
N GLY A 222 -14.16 -1.00 16.03
CA GLY A 222 -14.94 -2.15 16.49
C GLY A 222 -15.95 -2.72 15.48
N LEU A 223 -16.38 -1.94 14.47
CA LEU A 223 -17.38 -2.37 13.49
C LEU A 223 -16.76 -2.65 12.12
N ARG A 224 -17.22 -3.74 11.48
CA ARG A 224 -16.82 -4.11 10.12
C ARG A 224 -17.43 -3.15 9.10
N GLY A 225 -16.65 -2.72 8.11
CA GLY A 225 -17.12 -1.91 6.99
C GLY A 225 -17.50 -0.47 7.33
N VAL A 226 -17.34 -0.04 8.58
CA VAL A 226 -17.62 1.33 9.01
C VAL A 226 -16.45 2.24 8.68
N SER A 227 -16.68 3.18 7.76
CA SER A 227 -15.74 4.25 7.42
C SER A 227 -15.78 5.40 8.44
N PRO A 228 -14.76 6.27 8.52
CA PRO A 228 -14.84 7.48 9.34
C PRO A 228 -16.04 8.37 9.01
N GLN A 229 -16.50 8.38 7.75
CA GLN A 229 -17.67 9.13 7.32
C GLN A 229 -18.96 8.51 7.87
N ILE A 230 -19.13 7.19 7.72
CA ILE A 230 -20.24 6.43 8.29
C ILE A 230 -20.27 6.58 9.82
N ALA A 231 -19.11 6.47 10.49
CA ALA A 231 -19.02 6.60 11.93
C ALA A 231 -19.44 7.99 12.43
N ARG A 232 -18.99 9.06 11.74
CA ARG A 232 -19.40 10.43 12.07
C ARG A 232 -20.89 10.63 11.88
N GLU A 233 -21.48 10.04 10.84
CA GLU A 233 -22.93 10.09 10.64
C GLU A 233 -23.69 9.41 11.78
N ILE A 234 -23.30 8.18 12.16
CA ILE A 234 -23.92 7.46 13.28
C ILE A 234 -23.87 8.30 14.56
N VAL A 235 -22.70 8.87 14.87
CA VAL A 235 -22.52 9.70 16.06
C VAL A 235 -23.34 10.98 15.98
N PHE A 236 -23.37 11.63 14.82
CA PHE A 236 -24.15 12.85 14.61
C PHE A 236 -25.65 12.60 14.73
N GLN A 237 -26.18 11.48 14.23
CA GLN A 237 -27.58 11.10 14.40
C GLN A 237 -27.95 10.86 15.87
N LEU A 238 -26.99 10.42 16.69
CA LEU A 238 -27.20 10.21 18.12
C LEU A 238 -27.18 11.53 18.91
N SER A 239 -26.25 12.44 18.63
CA SER A 239 -25.92 13.56 19.53
C SER A 239 -26.02 14.95 18.90
N GLY A 240 -26.22 15.05 17.59
CA GLY A 240 -26.09 16.28 16.82
C GLY A 240 -24.65 16.79 16.65
N GLN A 241 -23.63 16.03 17.10
CA GLN A 241 -22.23 16.43 17.02
C GLN A 241 -21.34 15.26 16.58
N ALA A 242 -20.68 15.35 15.42
CA ALA A 242 -19.83 14.28 14.91
C ALA A 242 -18.56 14.01 15.75
N THR A 243 -18.25 14.89 16.71
CA THR A 243 -17.05 14.84 17.57
C THR A 243 -17.34 14.38 19.00
N THR A 244 -18.56 13.87 19.28
CA THR A 244 -18.94 13.34 20.60
C THR A 244 -17.94 12.30 21.10
N LYS A 245 -17.62 12.38 22.39
CA LYS A 245 -16.70 11.48 23.09
C LYS A 245 -17.46 10.36 23.82
N VAL A 246 -16.79 9.27 24.12
CA VAL A 246 -17.36 8.13 24.87
C VAL A 246 -17.95 8.56 26.22
N SER A 247 -17.32 9.52 26.91
CA SER A 247 -17.79 10.05 28.20
C SER A 247 -19.18 10.70 28.16
N ALA A 248 -19.68 11.06 26.98
CA ALA A 248 -20.99 11.66 26.82
C ALA A 248 -22.10 10.61 26.60
N MET A 249 -21.77 9.32 26.57
CA MET A 249 -22.75 8.25 26.39
C MET A 249 -23.51 7.98 27.70
N THR A 250 -24.84 8.06 27.63
CA THR A 250 -25.72 7.56 28.68
C THR A 250 -26.02 6.07 28.46
N PRO A 251 -26.48 5.33 29.48
CA PRO A 251 -26.88 3.93 29.31
C PRO A 251 -27.94 3.73 28.21
N ASP A 252 -28.92 4.63 28.12
CA ASP A 252 -29.99 4.56 27.11
C ASP A 252 -29.46 4.82 25.69
N ALA A 253 -28.38 5.60 25.55
CA ALA A 253 -27.77 5.92 24.27
C ALA A 253 -27.19 4.70 23.55
N ALA A 254 -26.91 3.59 24.26
CA ALA A 254 -26.44 2.36 23.63
C ALA A 254 -27.49 1.73 22.70
N THR A 255 -28.77 1.77 23.11
CA THR A 255 -29.89 1.27 22.31
C THR A 255 -30.09 2.11 21.06
N ASP A 256 -30.04 3.44 21.21
CA ASP A 256 -30.19 4.37 20.11
C ASP A 256 -29.02 4.27 19.13
N LEU A 257 -27.77 4.21 19.62
CA LEU A 257 -26.59 4.03 18.78
C LEU A 257 -26.67 2.75 17.95
N ALA A 258 -27.10 1.64 18.56
CA ALA A 258 -27.31 0.38 17.86
C ALA A 258 -28.39 0.52 16.77
N ARG A 259 -29.50 1.21 17.05
CA ARG A 259 -30.57 1.47 16.08
C ARG A 259 -30.09 2.34 14.92
N HIS A 260 -29.46 3.49 15.19
CA HIS A 260 -28.90 4.38 14.16
C HIS A 260 -27.89 3.64 13.28
N THR A 261 -27.02 2.82 13.90
CA THR A 261 -26.09 1.98 13.15
C THR A 261 -26.81 1.01 12.21
N ARG A 262 -27.82 0.27 12.67
CA ARG A 262 -28.55 -0.67 11.80
C ARG A 262 -29.29 0.04 10.66
N ASN A 263 -29.97 1.15 10.96
CA ASN A 263 -30.70 1.94 9.97
C ASN A 263 -29.78 2.47 8.86
N LEU A 264 -28.58 2.91 9.21
CA LEU A 264 -27.62 3.42 8.23
C LEU A 264 -27.16 2.33 7.23
N PHE A 265 -27.24 1.06 7.62
CA PHE A 265 -26.89 -0.09 6.78
C PHE A 265 -28.11 -0.80 6.16
N GLU A 266 -29.34 -0.36 6.46
CA GLU A 266 -30.58 -0.88 5.87
C GLU A 266 -30.60 -0.85 4.33
N PRO A 267 -30.04 0.17 3.66
CA PRO A 267 -29.95 0.20 2.19
C PRO A 267 -29.27 -1.02 1.55
N LEU A 268 -28.40 -1.73 2.27
CA LEU A 268 -27.82 -3.00 1.78
C LEU A 268 -28.87 -4.10 1.56
N LEU A 269 -30.02 -4.00 2.22
CA LEU A 269 -31.12 -4.97 2.11
C LEU A 269 -32.21 -4.45 1.17
N THR A 270 -32.55 -3.17 1.27
CA THR A 270 -33.66 -2.58 0.53
C THR A 270 -33.25 -2.12 -0.87
N LYS A 271 -31.95 -1.97 -1.14
CA LYS A 271 -31.38 -1.36 -2.35
C LYS A 271 -31.87 0.07 -2.61
N THR A 272 -32.37 0.73 -1.57
CA THR A 272 -32.84 2.11 -1.64
C THR A 272 -31.69 3.05 -1.33
N TRP A 273 -31.03 3.53 -2.39
CA TRP A 273 -29.91 4.45 -2.30
C TRP A 273 -30.36 5.91 -2.40
N GLN A 274 -29.59 6.82 -1.81
CA GLN A 274 -29.77 8.27 -1.94
C GLN A 274 -28.42 8.93 -2.24
N PRO A 275 -27.87 8.72 -3.45
CA PRO A 275 -26.62 9.35 -3.86
C PRO A 275 -26.68 10.87 -3.67
N THR A 276 -25.72 11.42 -2.94
CA THR A 276 -25.72 12.83 -2.55
C THR A 276 -24.30 13.39 -2.63
N VAL A 277 -24.15 14.58 -3.20
CA VAL A 277 -22.91 15.37 -3.24
C VAL A 277 -23.01 16.51 -2.23
N TYR A 278 -21.91 16.81 -1.55
CA TYR A 278 -21.78 17.89 -0.57
C TYR A 278 -20.81 18.94 -1.07
N LYS A 279 -21.23 20.21 -1.07
CA LYS A 279 -20.46 21.34 -1.60
C LYS A 279 -20.23 22.43 -0.56
N GLN A 280 -19.04 23.01 -0.59
CA GLN A 280 -18.71 24.23 0.14
C GLN A 280 -18.13 25.23 -0.85
N GLU A 281 -18.75 26.40 -0.98
CA GLU A 281 -18.35 27.43 -1.96
C GLU A 281 -18.27 26.86 -3.39
N ASP A 282 -19.32 26.13 -3.80
CA ASP A 282 -19.44 25.39 -5.08
C ASP A 282 -18.45 24.24 -5.29
N LEU A 283 -17.46 24.06 -4.40
CA LEU A 283 -16.49 23.00 -4.48
C LEU A 283 -17.04 21.71 -3.84
N PRO A 284 -17.04 20.57 -4.55
CA PRO A 284 -17.44 19.31 -3.95
C PRO A 284 -16.41 18.88 -2.89
N ILE A 285 -16.87 18.73 -1.64
CA ILE A 285 -16.04 18.31 -0.50
C ILE A 285 -16.24 16.84 -0.14
N GLY A 286 -17.27 16.20 -0.72
CA GLY A 286 -17.54 14.79 -0.52
C GLY A 286 -18.83 14.32 -1.20
N TYR A 287 -19.02 13.01 -1.18
CA TYR A 287 -20.26 12.35 -1.61
C TYR A 287 -20.59 11.20 -0.67
N ALA A 288 -21.81 10.69 -0.77
CA ALA A 288 -22.26 9.50 -0.08
C ALA A 288 -23.33 8.76 -0.88
N ALA A 289 -23.41 7.44 -0.72
CA ALA A 289 -24.48 6.62 -1.29
C ALA A 289 -25.83 6.79 -0.58
N ILE A 290 -25.81 7.42 0.59
CA ILE A 290 -26.98 7.74 1.41
C ILE A 290 -26.80 9.16 1.94
N SER A 291 -27.89 9.85 2.24
CA SER A 291 -27.81 11.19 2.81
C SER A 291 -27.14 11.18 4.19
N MET A 292 -26.06 11.95 4.32
CA MET A 292 -25.27 12.20 5.52
C MET A 292 -25.65 13.55 6.14
N THR A 293 -26.37 13.50 7.26
CA THR A 293 -26.81 14.69 8.00
C THR A 293 -25.63 15.48 8.58
N HIS A 294 -24.54 14.82 8.98
CA HIS A 294 -23.37 15.53 9.52
C HIS A 294 -22.63 16.38 8.48
N LEU A 295 -22.69 15.98 7.20
CA LEU A 295 -22.13 16.78 6.09
C LEU A 295 -23.09 17.89 5.68
N ALA A 296 -24.39 17.61 5.62
CA ALA A 296 -25.42 18.61 5.36
C ALA A 296 -25.44 19.75 6.40
N ALA A 297 -24.97 19.49 7.62
CA ALA A 297 -24.84 20.52 8.67
C ALA A 297 -23.75 21.56 8.40
N ILE A 298 -22.78 21.28 7.51
CA ILE A 298 -21.61 22.14 7.24
C ILE A 298 -21.41 22.48 5.77
N ALA A 299 -22.24 21.95 4.88
CA ALA A 299 -22.12 22.05 3.43
C ALA A 299 -23.50 21.96 2.76
N GLU A 300 -23.61 22.54 1.58
CA GLU A 300 -24.81 22.37 0.75
C GLU A 300 -24.90 20.92 0.28
N SER A 301 -26.05 20.28 0.50
CA SER A 301 -26.32 18.92 0.03
C SER A 301 -27.16 18.94 -1.24
N ARG A 302 -26.73 18.22 -2.27
CA ARG A 302 -27.50 18.02 -3.50
C ARG A 302 -27.61 16.54 -3.82
N ALA A 303 -28.84 16.04 -3.90
CA ALA A 303 -29.10 14.68 -4.36
C ALA A 303 -28.80 14.58 -5.87
N VAL A 304 -28.28 13.42 -6.27
CA VAL A 304 -27.94 13.09 -7.67
C VAL A 304 -28.57 11.76 -8.05
N GLU A 305 -28.68 11.49 -9.35
CA GLU A 305 -29.45 10.33 -9.83
C GLU A 305 -28.73 9.00 -9.55
N SER A 306 -27.40 9.02 -9.52
CA SER A 306 -26.58 7.79 -9.40
C SER A 306 -25.33 8.02 -8.55
N ILE A 307 -24.80 6.93 -7.98
CA ILE A 307 -23.54 7.03 -7.22
C ILE A 307 -22.36 7.26 -8.18
N SER A 308 -22.43 6.77 -9.42
CA SER A 308 -21.46 7.10 -10.46
C SER A 308 -21.40 8.60 -10.74
N GLU A 309 -22.53 9.30 -10.84
CA GLU A 309 -22.56 10.76 -11.02
C GLU A 309 -21.88 11.48 -9.85
N ALA A 310 -22.18 11.07 -8.61
CA ALA A 310 -21.56 11.65 -7.42
C ALA A 310 -20.03 11.44 -7.38
N VAL A 311 -19.58 10.26 -7.83
CA VAL A 311 -18.16 9.91 -7.93
C VAL A 311 -17.48 10.70 -9.05
N ALA A 312 -18.12 10.82 -10.21
CA ALA A 312 -17.61 11.55 -11.37
C ALA A 312 -17.45 13.03 -11.07
N GLU A 313 -18.43 13.68 -10.45
CA GLU A 313 -18.38 15.11 -10.14
C GLU A 313 -17.25 15.48 -9.19
N LEU A 314 -17.00 14.66 -8.15
CA LEU A 314 -15.85 14.88 -7.27
C LEU A 314 -14.52 14.74 -8.03
N ARG A 315 -14.47 13.88 -9.06
CA ARG A 315 -13.27 13.62 -9.87
C ARG A 315 -13.04 14.68 -10.96
N GLU A 316 -14.09 15.19 -11.60
CA GLU A 316 -14.01 16.17 -12.68
C GLU A 316 -13.41 17.52 -12.23
N THR A 317 -13.66 17.90 -10.98
CA THR A 317 -13.14 19.16 -10.43
C THR A 317 -11.63 19.14 -10.19
N GLY A 318 -10.96 18.00 -10.36
CA GLY A 318 -9.55 17.82 -9.96
C GLY A 318 -9.34 18.02 -8.46
N VAL A 319 -10.43 18.12 -7.69
CA VAL A 319 -10.42 18.24 -6.24
C VAL A 319 -10.15 16.85 -5.69
N GLU A 320 -8.86 16.51 -5.71
CA GLU A 320 -8.34 15.55 -4.74
C GLU A 320 -8.75 16.01 -3.34
N PRO A 321 -9.01 15.08 -2.40
CA PRO A 321 -9.58 15.39 -1.09
C PRO A 321 -8.72 16.39 -0.29
N GLY A 322 -8.94 17.69 -0.49
CA GLY A 322 -8.51 18.82 0.30
C GLY A 322 -6.99 19.17 0.30
N PRO A 323 -6.64 20.48 0.40
CA PRO A 323 -5.30 20.95 0.76
C PRO A 323 -4.73 20.32 2.05
N ARG A 324 -5.62 19.83 2.93
CA ARG A 324 -5.26 19.10 4.15
C ARG A 324 -4.65 17.73 3.89
N ASP A 325 -5.01 17.02 2.81
CA ASP A 325 -4.44 15.71 2.51
C ASP A 325 -3.07 15.83 1.82
N HIS A 326 -2.84 16.84 0.95
CA HIS A 326 -1.49 17.15 0.46
C HIS A 326 -0.55 17.59 1.57
N ALA A 327 -1.00 18.48 2.45
CA ALA A 327 -0.20 18.90 3.61
C ALA A 327 0.12 17.71 4.51
N GLN A 328 -0.83 16.79 4.72
CA GLN A 328 -0.60 15.59 5.52
C GLN A 328 0.31 14.57 4.81
N ARG A 329 0.16 14.36 3.50
CA ARG A 329 1.02 13.49 2.67
C ARG A 329 2.45 14.02 2.62
N ARG A 330 2.61 15.33 2.39
CA ARG A 330 3.89 16.03 2.48
C ARG A 330 4.51 15.84 3.86
N ALA A 331 3.74 16.08 4.93
CA ALA A 331 4.22 15.87 6.30
C ALA A 331 4.66 14.41 6.55
N ARG A 332 3.96 13.42 5.97
CA ARG A 332 4.33 12.00 6.09
C ARG A 332 5.65 11.69 5.37
N ILE A 333 5.85 12.19 4.15
CA ILE A 333 7.10 12.00 3.40
C ILE A 333 8.25 12.72 4.12
N VAL A 334 8.07 13.98 4.51
CA VAL A 334 9.06 14.74 5.27
C VAL A 334 9.43 13.99 6.55
N ALA A 335 8.45 13.47 7.30
CA ALA A 335 8.72 12.68 8.50
C ALA A 335 9.40 11.32 8.20
N ALA A 336 9.17 10.71 7.03
CA ALA A 336 9.85 9.48 6.63
C ALA A 336 11.31 9.76 6.25
N VAL A 337 11.55 10.79 5.43
CA VAL A 337 12.89 11.25 5.05
C VAL A 337 13.68 11.66 6.30
N GLU A 338 13.08 12.40 7.22
CA GLU A 338 13.72 12.80 8.49
C GLU A 338 14.11 11.61 9.37
N ARG A 339 13.29 10.56 9.42
CA ARG A 339 13.64 9.33 10.16
C ARG A 339 14.86 8.65 9.58
N GLU A 340 14.95 8.53 8.25
CA GLU A 340 16.14 7.94 7.60
C GLU A 340 17.36 8.85 7.73
N ARG A 341 17.21 10.15 7.52
CA ARG A 341 18.27 11.15 7.75
C ARG A 341 18.84 11.06 9.16
N ALA A 342 17.98 10.93 10.18
CA ALA A 342 18.39 10.79 11.57
C ALA A 342 19.15 9.48 11.84
N LYS A 343 18.78 8.37 11.17
CA LYS A 343 19.53 7.10 11.26
C LYS A 343 20.91 7.22 10.66
N VAL A 344 21.03 7.81 9.46
CA VAL A 344 22.32 8.02 8.77
C VAL A 344 23.20 8.96 9.58
N SER A 345 22.65 10.05 10.11
CA SER A 345 23.38 10.98 10.97
C SER A 345 23.94 10.31 12.24
N LYS A 346 23.14 9.47 12.92
CA LYS A 346 23.63 8.69 14.06
C LYS A 346 24.75 7.70 13.67
N ARG A 347 24.61 7.05 12.52
CA ARG A 347 25.63 6.14 11.99
C ARG A 347 26.94 6.88 11.67
N LEU A 348 26.85 8.01 10.99
CA LEU A 348 27.99 8.88 10.66
C LEU A 348 28.73 9.29 11.94
N HIS A 349 28.00 9.80 12.94
CA HIS A 349 28.59 10.17 14.22
C HIS A 349 29.33 9.02 14.90
N SER A 350 28.75 7.81 14.90
CA SER A 350 29.41 6.63 15.45
C SER A 350 30.69 6.23 14.69
N LEU A 351 30.70 6.35 13.37
CA LEU A 351 31.88 6.08 12.53
C LEU A 351 32.98 7.11 12.78
N GLU A 352 32.63 8.39 12.92
CA GLU A 352 33.56 9.47 13.26
C GLU A 352 34.17 9.27 14.65
N GLU A 353 33.38 8.85 15.65
CA GLU A 353 33.90 8.51 16.97
C GLU A 353 34.87 7.32 16.92
N GLN A 354 34.56 6.29 16.12
CA GLN A 354 35.46 5.15 15.91
C GLN A 354 36.77 5.60 15.25
N LEU A 355 36.71 6.49 14.25
CA LEU A 355 37.89 7.05 13.60
C LEU A 355 38.72 7.89 14.58
N LYS A 356 38.09 8.70 15.43
CA LYS A 356 38.81 9.44 16.50
C LYS A 356 39.51 8.50 17.48
N ARG A 357 38.88 7.37 17.84
CA ARG A 357 39.52 6.35 18.69
C ARG A 357 40.72 5.68 18.00
N THR A 358 40.71 5.55 16.67
CA THR A 358 41.91 5.09 15.94
C THR A 358 43.06 6.11 16.01
N ALA A 359 42.80 7.41 16.18
CA ALA A 359 43.88 8.39 16.40
C ALA A 359 44.63 8.12 17.72
N ASN A 360 43.95 7.64 18.77
CA ASN A 360 44.60 7.24 20.02
C ASN A 360 45.49 5.99 19.88
N THR A 361 45.41 5.26 18.76
CA THR A 361 46.27 4.09 18.51
C THR A 361 47.66 4.47 18.00
N GLU A 362 47.89 5.73 17.57
CA GLU A 362 49.25 6.23 17.31
C GLU A 362 50.14 6.15 18.56
N GLN A 363 49.57 6.27 19.76
CA GLN A 363 50.30 6.09 21.01
C GLN A 363 50.94 4.70 21.11
N LEU A 364 50.30 3.65 20.57
CA LEU A 364 50.87 2.30 20.54
C LEU A 364 52.09 2.21 19.62
N ARG A 365 52.09 2.95 18.50
CA ARG A 365 53.26 3.06 17.61
C ARG A 365 54.40 3.78 18.33
N THR A 366 54.12 4.92 18.96
CA THR A 366 55.10 5.69 19.73
C THR A 366 55.70 4.85 20.87
N TRP A 367 54.88 4.07 21.58
CA TRP A 367 55.38 3.16 22.62
C TRP A 367 56.28 2.07 22.04
N GLY A 368 55.89 1.43 20.93
CA GLY A 368 56.75 0.47 20.23
C GLY A 368 58.10 1.08 19.81
N GLU A 369 58.10 2.30 19.27
CA GLU A 369 59.31 3.03 18.86
C GLU A 369 60.22 3.41 20.03
N LEU A 370 59.63 3.92 21.12
CA LEU A 370 60.37 4.27 22.33
C LEU A 370 60.96 3.03 23.01
N ILE A 371 60.21 1.92 23.11
CA ILE A 371 60.77 0.68 23.64
C ILE A 371 61.92 0.18 22.77
N PHE A 372 61.81 0.25 21.43
CA PHE A 372 62.90 -0.09 20.51
C PHE A 372 64.14 0.82 20.66
N GLY A 373 63.93 2.13 20.78
CA GLY A 373 65.00 3.12 20.91
C GLY A 373 65.75 3.03 22.24
N TYR A 374 65.06 2.60 23.30
CA TYR A 374 65.59 2.49 24.66
C TYR A 374 65.67 1.05 25.17
N MET A 375 65.75 0.05 24.27
CA MET A 375 65.80 -1.38 24.64
C MET A 375 66.88 -1.71 25.67
N TRP A 376 68.00 -0.99 25.65
CA TRP A 376 69.11 -1.17 26.58
C TRP A 376 68.78 -0.80 28.03
N GLN A 377 67.69 -0.05 28.27
CA GLN A 377 67.20 0.30 29.60
C GLN A 377 66.17 -0.67 30.16
N VAL A 378 65.66 -1.61 29.34
CA VAL A 378 64.58 -2.54 29.72
C VAL A 378 65.15 -3.92 30.00
N GLN A 379 64.91 -4.44 31.20
CA GLN A 379 65.24 -5.80 31.60
C GLN A 379 63.98 -6.69 31.66
N THR A 380 64.16 -7.99 31.46
CA THR A 380 63.08 -8.96 31.68
C THR A 380 62.70 -8.96 33.15
N GLY A 381 61.41 -8.77 33.45
CA GLY A 381 60.90 -8.53 34.81
C GLY A 381 60.44 -7.10 35.06
N ASP A 382 60.78 -6.14 34.20
CA ASP A 382 60.32 -4.76 34.33
C ASP A 382 58.85 -4.63 33.92
N ALA A 383 58.06 -3.91 34.74
CA ALA A 383 56.64 -3.67 34.48
C ALA A 383 56.35 -2.37 33.71
N GLN A 384 57.37 -1.49 33.58
CA GLN A 384 57.22 -0.20 32.92
C GLN A 384 58.58 0.38 32.48
N LEU A 385 58.57 1.15 31.39
CA LEU A 385 59.66 1.99 30.92
C LEU A 385 59.26 3.47 31.06
N VAL A 386 60.10 4.30 31.69
CA VAL A 386 59.86 5.75 31.84
C VAL A 386 60.87 6.52 31.00
N VAL A 387 60.40 7.16 29.93
CA VAL A 387 61.24 7.92 28.97
C VAL A 387 60.51 9.20 28.58
N ASP A 388 61.23 10.33 28.55
CA ASP A 388 60.72 11.65 28.15
C ASP A 388 59.41 12.06 28.86
N GLY A 389 59.29 11.72 30.15
CA GLY A 389 58.10 12.00 30.96
C GLY A 389 56.89 11.11 30.66
N MET A 390 57.01 10.12 29.78
CA MET A 390 56.01 9.11 29.50
C MET A 390 56.31 7.80 30.22
N THR A 391 55.29 7.19 30.82
CA THR A 391 55.36 5.84 31.40
C THR A 391 54.71 4.85 30.44
N ILE A 392 55.49 3.90 29.95
CA ILE A 392 55.09 2.88 28.99
C ILE A 392 54.97 1.54 29.73
N PRO A 393 53.79 0.92 29.82
CA PRO A 393 53.65 -0.40 30.42
C PRO A 393 54.45 -1.45 29.65
N LEU A 394 55.00 -2.43 30.36
CA LEU A 394 55.67 -3.59 29.78
C LEU A 394 55.06 -4.86 30.36
N ASP A 395 55.04 -5.93 29.56
CA ASP A 395 54.86 -7.29 30.06
C ASP A 395 56.19 -7.80 30.63
N PRO A 396 56.29 -8.02 31.95
CA PRO A 396 57.50 -8.50 32.60
C PRO A 396 57.95 -9.88 32.13
N ALA A 397 57.04 -10.69 31.57
CA ALA A 397 57.29 -12.07 31.19
C ALA A 397 58.04 -12.21 29.85
N VAL A 398 58.18 -11.12 29.08
CA VAL A 398 58.76 -11.16 27.74
C VAL A 398 59.89 -10.14 27.57
N SER A 399 60.65 -10.26 26.48
CA SER A 399 61.79 -9.37 26.22
C SER A 399 61.34 -7.96 25.82
N ALA A 400 62.24 -6.97 25.92
CA ALA A 400 62.00 -5.61 25.42
C ALA A 400 61.60 -5.59 23.94
N LYS A 401 62.23 -6.45 23.13
CA LYS A 401 61.93 -6.60 21.71
C LYS A 401 60.51 -7.14 21.47
N ASP A 402 60.10 -8.14 22.25
CA ASP A 402 58.77 -8.75 22.11
C ASP A 402 57.67 -7.82 22.61
N ASN A 403 57.92 -7.06 23.68
CA ASN A 403 57.06 -5.96 24.12
C ASN A 403 56.83 -4.93 23.01
N ALA A 404 57.91 -4.44 22.38
CA ALA A 404 57.80 -3.48 21.29
C ALA A 404 57.08 -4.06 20.06
N GLN A 405 57.35 -5.33 19.73
CA GLN A 405 56.68 -6.03 18.63
C GLN A 405 55.18 -6.20 18.90
N ALA A 406 54.78 -6.53 20.14
CA ALA A 406 53.38 -6.65 20.54
C ALA A 406 52.63 -5.32 20.33
N TYR A 407 53.21 -4.18 20.75
CA TYR A 407 52.64 -2.87 20.49
C TYR A 407 52.48 -2.54 19.00
N PHE A 408 53.45 -2.93 18.15
CA PHE A 408 53.32 -2.79 16.70
C PHE A 408 52.27 -3.72 16.08
N GLU A 409 52.08 -4.93 16.62
CA GLU A 409 51.06 -5.86 16.16
C GLU A 409 49.65 -5.36 16.53
N GLU A 410 49.47 -4.84 17.74
CA GLU A 410 48.24 -4.19 18.17
C GLU A 410 47.93 -2.95 17.32
N TYR A 411 48.93 -2.11 17.04
CA TYR A 411 48.81 -0.98 16.12
C TYR A 411 48.35 -1.43 14.72
N ARG A 412 49.01 -2.43 14.12
CA ARG A 412 48.63 -2.95 12.80
C ARG A 412 47.24 -3.59 12.79
N LYS A 413 46.82 -4.19 13.90
CA LYS A 413 45.47 -4.76 14.05
C LYS A 413 44.42 -3.66 14.12
N ALA A 414 44.68 -2.59 14.88
CA ALA A 414 43.80 -1.42 14.96
C ALA A 414 43.74 -0.64 13.63
N GLN A 415 44.87 -0.46 12.95
CA GLN A 415 44.95 0.21 11.64
C GLN A 415 44.18 -0.55 10.56
N ARG A 416 44.31 -1.89 10.52
CA ARG A 416 43.51 -2.74 9.62
C ARG A 416 42.01 -2.60 9.89
N ALA A 417 41.59 -2.59 11.15
CA ALA A 417 40.21 -2.36 11.54
C ALA A 417 39.70 -0.96 11.15
N GLY A 418 40.56 0.06 11.19
CA GLY A 418 40.25 1.45 10.83
C GLY A 418 40.28 1.76 9.33
N SER A 419 40.96 0.96 8.51
CA SER A 419 41.21 1.26 7.09
C SER A 419 39.96 1.46 6.22
N GLN A 420 38.82 0.85 6.57
CA GLN A 420 37.56 0.98 5.85
C GLN A 420 36.67 2.11 6.41
N LEU A 421 37.00 2.69 7.57
CA LEU A 421 36.20 3.73 8.21
C LEU A 421 36.09 5.00 7.33
N PRO A 422 37.16 5.53 6.72
CA PRO A 422 37.05 6.70 5.86
C PRO A 422 36.09 6.50 4.68
N LYS A 423 36.11 5.30 4.08
CA LYS A 423 35.19 4.93 2.99
C LYS A 423 33.74 4.93 3.47
N HIS A 424 33.45 4.27 4.59
CA HIS A 424 32.10 4.22 5.14
C HIS A 424 31.60 5.59 5.63
N ILE A 425 32.50 6.46 6.10
CA ILE A 425 32.19 7.86 6.44
C ILE A 425 31.78 8.61 5.17
N ALA A 426 32.58 8.56 4.10
CA ALA A 426 32.27 9.23 2.85
C ALA A 426 30.95 8.74 2.22
N GLU A 427 30.67 7.44 2.30
CA GLU A 427 29.37 6.86 1.89
C GLU A 427 28.22 7.43 2.73
N ALA A 428 28.36 7.47 4.06
CA ALA A 428 27.35 8.01 4.95
C ALA A 428 27.15 9.53 4.80
N GLU A 429 28.19 10.30 4.52
CA GLU A 429 28.11 11.74 4.20
C GLU A 429 27.33 11.99 2.91
N THR A 430 27.63 11.23 1.86
CA THR A 430 26.92 11.30 0.57
C THR A 430 25.43 10.97 0.75
N GLU A 431 25.15 9.91 1.52
CA GLU A 431 23.80 9.48 1.84
C GLU A 431 23.04 10.52 2.68
N LEU A 432 23.73 11.17 3.63
CA LEU A 432 23.15 12.24 4.44
C LEU A 432 22.82 13.47 3.58
N ALA A 433 23.71 13.86 2.68
CA ALA A 433 23.48 14.97 1.75
C ALA A 433 22.28 14.70 0.83
N TYR A 434 22.16 13.48 0.32
CA TYR A 434 21.00 13.05 -0.46
C TYR A 434 19.68 13.24 0.31
N PHE A 435 19.59 12.74 1.55
CA PHE A 435 18.37 12.92 2.35
C PHE A 435 18.10 14.37 2.75
N GLN A 436 19.14 15.20 2.94
CA GLN A 436 18.96 16.63 3.17
C GLN A 436 18.34 17.31 1.95
N GLN A 437 18.81 16.99 0.74
CA GLN A 437 18.26 17.52 -0.50
C GLN A 437 16.81 17.04 -0.72
N LEU A 438 16.56 15.74 -0.57
CA LEU A 438 15.24 15.15 -0.76
C LEU A 438 14.21 15.73 0.23
N ARG A 439 14.63 16.05 1.45
CA ARG A 439 13.78 16.74 2.44
C ARG A 439 13.35 18.12 1.96
N VAL A 440 14.29 18.93 1.45
CA VAL A 440 13.98 20.28 0.95
C VAL A 440 13.00 20.19 -0.22
N GLN A 441 13.22 19.26 -1.14
CA GLN A 441 12.31 19.01 -2.26
C GLN A 441 10.92 18.59 -1.76
N ALA A 442 10.83 17.71 -0.76
CA ALA A 442 9.57 17.30 -0.16
C ALA A 442 8.85 18.46 0.55
N GLU A 443 9.57 19.33 1.25
CA GLU A 443 9.00 20.52 1.90
C GLU A 443 8.42 21.52 0.87
N GLN A 444 9.06 21.64 -0.29
CA GLN A 444 8.68 22.55 -1.38
C GLN A 444 7.71 21.91 -2.39
N ALA A 445 7.39 20.62 -2.25
CA ALA A 445 6.52 19.93 -3.19
C ALA A 445 5.08 20.44 -3.11
N GLU A 446 4.58 20.92 -4.26
CA GLU A 446 3.22 21.37 -4.45
C GLU A 446 2.45 20.40 -5.35
N GLY A 447 1.22 20.09 -4.94
CA GLY A 447 0.37 19.16 -5.66
C GLY A 447 0.78 17.69 -5.52
N PHE A 448 -0.14 16.82 -5.92
CA PHE A 448 -0.04 15.38 -5.74
C PHE A 448 1.09 14.72 -6.55
N ALA A 449 1.20 15.06 -7.84
CA ALA A 449 2.18 14.44 -8.73
C ALA A 449 3.63 14.65 -8.26
N ALA A 450 3.96 15.85 -7.76
CA ALA A 450 5.27 16.16 -7.22
C ALA A 450 5.55 15.37 -5.93
N ILE A 451 4.57 15.31 -5.02
CA ILE A 451 4.65 14.57 -3.76
C ILE A 451 4.85 13.06 -4.02
N GLU A 452 4.14 12.47 -4.97
CA GLU A 452 4.28 11.05 -5.30
C GLU A 452 5.57 10.71 -6.02
N THR A 453 6.06 11.59 -6.90
CA THR A 453 7.37 11.42 -7.54
C THR A 453 8.46 11.32 -6.48
N LEU A 454 8.44 12.21 -5.48
CA LEU A 454 9.38 12.18 -4.36
C LEU A 454 9.17 10.96 -3.45
N ARG A 455 7.92 10.48 -3.29
CA ARG A 455 7.66 9.24 -2.55
C ARG A 455 8.30 8.03 -3.24
N GLN A 456 8.12 7.91 -4.55
CA GLN A 456 8.68 6.82 -5.35
C GLN A 456 10.22 6.86 -5.30
N GLU A 457 10.81 8.04 -5.49
CA GLU A 457 12.25 8.24 -5.37
C GLU A 457 12.78 7.82 -3.98
N PHE A 458 12.09 8.25 -2.91
CA PHE A 458 12.41 7.86 -1.54
C PHE A 458 12.31 6.34 -1.32
N GLU A 459 11.27 5.70 -1.85
CA GLU A 459 11.03 4.26 -1.70
C GLU A 459 12.05 3.41 -2.47
N GLU A 460 12.43 3.83 -3.68
CA GLU A 460 13.49 3.17 -4.46
C GLU A 460 14.83 3.22 -3.72
N HIS A 461 15.19 4.40 -3.20
CA HIS A 461 16.44 4.59 -2.46
C HIS A 461 16.44 3.85 -1.11
N SER A 462 15.31 3.82 -0.41
CA SER A 462 15.17 3.17 0.90
C SER A 462 15.00 1.65 0.79
N GLY A 463 14.31 1.17 -0.25
CA GLY A 463 14.04 -0.25 -0.52
C GLY A 463 15.28 -1.02 -0.98
N GLY A 464 16.21 -0.37 -1.68
CA GLY A 464 17.50 -0.95 -2.05
C GLY A 464 18.33 -1.45 -0.85
N ARG A 465 18.13 -0.86 0.34
CA ARG A 465 18.89 -1.18 1.56
C ARG A 465 18.54 -2.52 2.22
N GLN A 466 17.36 -3.09 1.97
CA GLN A 466 17.01 -4.40 2.56
C GLN A 466 17.65 -5.59 1.82
N SER A 467 18.26 -5.38 0.65
CA SER A 467 18.76 -6.47 -0.21
C SER A 467 20.22 -6.89 0.04
N VAL A 468 20.99 -6.17 0.86
CA VAL A 468 22.45 -6.42 1.03
C VAL A 468 22.80 -7.00 2.41
N GLY A 469 21.79 -7.38 3.22
CA GLY A 469 21.96 -7.70 4.64
C GLY A 469 21.62 -9.11 5.11
N GLU A 470 21.42 -10.11 4.24
CA GLU A 470 21.24 -11.51 4.68
C GLU A 470 22.42 -12.38 4.21
N ARG A 471 23.29 -12.73 5.16
CA ARG A 471 24.31 -13.78 5.01
C ARG A 471 23.62 -15.12 4.66
N PRO A 472 24.22 -15.99 3.82
CA PRO A 472 23.68 -17.33 3.61
C PRO A 472 23.78 -18.11 4.92
N GLY A 473 22.62 -18.39 5.54
CA GLY A 473 22.52 -19.23 6.73
C GLY A 473 23.05 -20.64 6.43
N SER A 474 23.96 -21.09 7.28
CA SER A 474 24.65 -22.37 7.21
C SER A 474 23.67 -23.56 7.21
N ARG A 475 23.90 -24.49 6.29
CA ARG A 475 23.32 -25.85 6.36
C ARG A 475 23.87 -26.53 7.61
N SER A 476 23.03 -26.78 8.62
CA SER A 476 23.37 -27.72 9.68
C SER A 476 23.27 -29.14 9.14
N LYS A 477 24.40 -29.86 9.19
CA LYS A 477 24.40 -31.33 9.12
C LYS A 477 23.72 -31.84 10.39
N LYS A 478 22.58 -32.52 10.25
CA LYS A 478 22.11 -33.46 11.27
C LYS A 478 22.67 -34.83 10.93
N GLN A 479 23.59 -35.31 11.76
CA GLN A 479 23.80 -36.72 12.04
C GLN A 479 22.89 -37.09 13.22
N ALA A 480 21.95 -37.99 12.98
CA ALA A 480 21.53 -39.10 13.84
C ALA A 480 20.54 -39.93 13.01
#